data_AF-A0A7X9P5F9-F1
#
_entry.id   AF-A0A7X9P5F9-F1
#
_cell.length_a   1.000
_cell.length_b   1.000
_cell.length_c   1.000
_cell.angle_alpha   90.00
_cell.angle_beta   90.00
_cell.angle_gamma   90.00
#
_symmetry.space_group_name_H-M   'P 1'
#
loop_
_entity.id
_entity.type
_entity.pdbx_description
1 polymer ?
#
loop_
_entity_poly.entity_id
_entity_poly.type
_entity_poly.pdbx_seq_one_letter_code
_entity_poly.pdbx_strand_id
1 'polypeptide(L)' 'MLRKLIAQDEQSSIVWGMPKVAIEIGAATEILPLELIDQSIIAFTPKDF' A
#
# COMPACT_ATOMS: atom_id res chain seq x y z
N MET A 1 -6.94 -2.87 -17.37
CA MET A 1 -7.37 -2.28 -16.08
C MET A 1 -6.52 -2.89 -14.98
N LEU A 2 -5.39 -2.26 -14.64
CA LEU A 2 -4.51 -2.72 -13.55
C LEU A 2 -4.96 -2.04 -12.25
N ARG A 3 -5.13 -2.80 -11.17
CA ARG A 3 -5.39 -2.27 -9.82
C ARG A 3 -4.15 -2.53 -8.97
N LYS A 4 -3.70 -1.52 -8.22
CA LYS A 4 -2.60 -1.64 -7.25
C LYS A 4 -3.18 -1.48 -5.85
N LEU A 5 -2.84 -2.38 -4.94
CA LEU A 5 -3.20 -2.31 -3.52
C LEU A 5 -1.92 -2.24 -2.71
N ILE A 6 -1.75 -1.12 -2.01
CA ILE A 6 -0.61 -0.87 -1.13
C ILE A 6 -1.10 -1.08 0.30
N ALA A 7 -0.42 -1.92 1.06
CA ALA A 7 -0.64 -2.09 2.50
C ALA A 7 0.46 -1.37 3.28
N GLN A 8 0.10 -0.69 4.37
CA GLN A 8 1.08 -0.13 5.30
C GLN A 8 1.77 -1.25 6.09
N ASP A 9 3.07 -1.14 6.30
CA ASP A 9 3.81 -2.10 7.11
C ASP A 9 3.46 -2.02 8.61
N GLU A 10 3.86 -3.04 9.37
CA GLU A 10 3.61 -3.10 10.80
C GLU A 10 4.40 -2.04 11.57
N GLN A 11 5.65 -1.77 11.16
CA GLN A 11 6.57 -0.90 11.89
C GLN A 11 6.10 0.55 11.94
N SER A 12 5.52 1.06 10.85
CA SER A 12 4.98 2.42 10.77
C SER A 12 3.51 2.52 11.21
N SER A 13 2.83 1.40 11.46
CA SER A 13 1.43 1.36 11.85
C SER A 13 1.24 1.56 13.36
N ILE A 14 0.31 2.43 13.75
CA ILE A 14 -0.14 2.53 15.15
C ILE A 14 -1.06 1.36 15.51
N VAL A 15 -1.93 0.95 14.58
CA VAL A 15 -2.80 -0.22 14.72
C VAL A 15 -2.67 -1.09 13.47
N TRP A 16 -1.98 -2.21 13.61
CA TRP A 16 -1.74 -3.15 12.51
C TRP A 16 -2.88 -4.16 12.36
N GLY A 17 -4.07 -3.66 12.01
CA GLY A 17 -5.28 -4.45 11.80
C GLY A 17 -5.60 -4.65 10.32
N MET A 18 -6.13 -3.61 9.67
CA MET A 18 -6.53 -3.67 8.27
C MET A 18 -5.37 -4.00 7.30
N PRO A 19 -4.17 -3.41 7.42
CA PRO A 19 -3.06 -3.76 6.54
C PRO A 19 -2.66 -5.23 6.63
N LYS A 20 -2.64 -5.79 7.84
CA LYS A 20 -2.37 -7.21 8.10
C LYS A 20 -3.31 -8.13 7.33
N VAL A 21 -4.62 -7.88 7.43
CA VAL A 21 -5.64 -8.72 6.76
C VAL A 21 -5.45 -8.67 5.25
N ALA A 22 -5.18 -7.50 4.67
CA ALA A 22 -4.94 -7.36 3.22
C ALA A 22 -3.72 -8.18 2.75
N ILE A 23 -2.70 -8.31 3.58
CA ILE A 23 -1.51 -9.11 3.33
C ILE A 23 -1.85 -10.61 3.44
N GLU A 24 -2.52 -11.03 4.51
CA GLU A 24 -2.87 -12.42 4.79
C GLU A 24 -3.77 -13.03 3.71
N ILE A 25 -4.69 -12.24 3.13
CA ILE A 25 -5.55 -12.69 2.03
C ILE A 25 -4.88 -12.60 0.65
N GLY A 26 -3.62 -12.17 0.57
CA GLY A 26 -2.88 -12.03 -0.69
C GLY A 26 -3.37 -10.90 -1.59
N ALA A 27 -4.11 -9.93 -1.05
CA ALA A 27 -4.62 -8.80 -1.82
C ALA A 27 -3.60 -7.66 -1.98
N ALA A 28 -2.65 -7.53 -1.04
CA ALA A 28 -1.60 -6.53 -1.10
C ALA A 28 -0.60 -6.84 -2.24
N THR A 29 -0.49 -5.89 -3.17
CA THR A 29 0.52 -5.94 -4.25
C THR A 29 1.87 -5.36 -3.81
N GLU A 30 1.86 -4.55 -2.75
CA GLU A 30 3.05 -3.92 -2.18
C GLU A 30 2.80 -3.67 -0.68
N ILE A 31 3.85 -3.80 0.13
CA ILE A 31 3.84 -3.51 1.57
C ILE A 31 4.91 -2.46 1.82
N LEU A 32 4.54 -1.29 2.36
CA LEU A 32 5.44 -0.15 2.50
C LEU A 32 5.31 0.54 3.87
N PRO A 33 6.39 1.14 4.40
CA PRO A 33 6.28 2.10 5.50
C PRO A 33 5.47 3.33 5.05
N LEU A 34 4.82 4.00 6.01
CA LEU A 34 3.96 5.16 5.77
C LEU A 34 4.63 6.23 4.90
N GLU A 35 5.92 6.47 5.14
CA GLU A 35 6.72 7.51 4.51
C GLU A 35 7.05 7.25 3.03
N LEU A 36 6.73 6.06 2.50
CA LEU A 36 6.95 5.69 1.09
C LEU A 36 5.65 5.49 0.30
N ILE A 37 4.49 5.54 0.96
CA ILE A 37 3.19 5.29 0.32
C ILE A 37 2.90 6.38 -0.74
N ASP A 38 3.22 7.63 -0.44
CA ASP A 38 3.02 8.77 -1.35
C ASP A 38 3.79 8.60 -2.67
N GLN A 39 5.06 8.21 -2.60
CA GLN A 39 5.89 7.95 -3.78
C GLN A 39 5.30 6.84 -4.63
N SER A 40 4.82 5.76 -4.01
CA SER A 40 4.19 4.63 -4.70
C SER A 40 2.88 5.01 -5.38
N ILE A 41 2.07 5.88 -4.75
CA ILE A 41 0.84 6.43 -5.34
C ILE A 41 1.18 7.28 -6.57
N ILE A 42 2.13 8.22 -6.44
CA ILE A 42 2.54 9.11 -7.54
C ILE A 42 3.07 8.30 -8.72
N ALA A 43 3.93 7.30 -8.46
CA ALA A 43 4.49 6.44 -9.50
C ALA A 43 3.43 5.61 -10.24
N PHE A 44 2.34 5.24 -9.58
CA PHE A 44 1.24 4.48 -10.18
C PHE A 44 0.19 5.36 -10.86
N THR A 45 0.19 6.67 -10.60
CA THR A 45 -0.79 7.61 -11.17
C THR A 45 -0.40 7.94 -12.62
N PRO A 46 -1.34 7.86 -13.59
CA PRO A 46 -1.09 8.30 -14.96
C PRO A 46 -0.69 9.77 -15.02
N LYS A 47 0.26 10.11 -15.91
CA LYS A 47 0.85 11.46 -16.01
C LYS A 47 -0.06 12.53 -16.62
N ASP A 48 -1.26 12.15 -17.07
CA ASP A 48 -2.16 13.00 -17.85
C ASP A 48 -3.48 13.34 -17.12
N PHE A 49 -3.49 13.33 -15.78
CA PHE A 49 -4.61 13.78 -14.94
C PHE A 49 -4.53 15.28 -14.59
#